data_AF-A0A844DFB6-F1
#
_entry.id   AF-A0A844DFB6-F1
#
_cell.length_a   1.000
_cell.length_b   1.000
_cell.length_c   1.000
_cell.angle_alpha   90.00
_cell.angle_beta   90.00
_cell.angle_gamma   90.00
#
_symmetry.space_group_name_H-M   'P 1'
#
loop_
_entity.id
_entity.type
_entity.pdbx_description
1 polymer ?
#
loop_
_entity_poly.entity_id
_entity_poly.type
_entity_poly.pdbx_seq_one_letter_code
_entity_poly.pdbx_strand_id
1 'polypeptide(L)'
;MFFTHGTADRIAPYDGGEVKAFSLSGRGSGISIDASVAIWRELAGLTAPPATHLYPHLQARDPTSATRMTWGAAPAQLQIELLRIDGGGHTGSSRCEKPGLLTERTDRQDES
;
A
#
# COMPACT_ATOMS: atom_id res chain seq x y z
N MET A 1 -10.99 -9.01 -1.26
CA MET A 1 -10.29 -7.88 -1.91
C MET A 1 -9.32 -7.29 -0.91
N PHE A 2 -8.10 -6.97 -1.33
CA PHE A 2 -7.04 -6.49 -0.46
C PHE A 2 -6.45 -5.18 -1.01
N PHE A 3 -6.37 -4.17 -0.14
CA PHE A 3 -5.74 -2.90 -0.37
C PHE A 3 -4.49 -2.78 0.50
N THR A 4 -3.43 -2.19 -0.03
CA THR A 4 -2.24 -1.79 0.72
C THR A 4 -1.82 -0.42 0.22
N HIS A 5 -1.61 0.53 1.14
CA HIS A 5 -1.21 1.88 0.75
C HIS A 5 -0.46 2.61 1.85
N GLY A 6 0.52 3.41 1.45
CA GLY A 6 1.30 4.26 2.33
C GLY A 6 0.71 5.67 2.45
N THR A 7 0.61 6.22 3.67
CA THR A 7 0.04 7.56 3.87
C THR A 7 0.96 8.71 3.41
N ALA A 8 2.25 8.43 3.19
CA ALA A 8 3.24 9.37 2.70
C ALA A 8 3.60 9.14 1.21
N ASP A 9 2.79 8.38 0.47
CA ASP A 9 2.97 8.19 -0.97
C ASP A 9 2.77 9.51 -1.73
N ARG A 10 3.83 9.97 -2.40
CA ARG A 10 3.83 11.23 -3.18
C ARG A 10 3.48 11.02 -4.66
N ILE A 11 3.47 9.78 -5.13
CA ILE A 11 3.19 9.40 -6.52
C ILE A 11 1.70 9.12 -6.68
N ALA A 12 1.12 8.31 -5.78
CA ALA A 12 -0.30 8.04 -5.69
C ALA A 12 -0.80 8.46 -4.29
N PRO A 13 -1.27 9.69 -4.11
CA PRO A 13 -1.60 10.20 -2.77
C PRO A 13 -2.69 9.39 -2.08
N TYR A 14 -2.49 9.08 -0.80
CA TYR A 14 -3.44 8.29 0.01
C TYR A 14 -4.83 8.94 0.08
N ASP A 15 -4.87 10.27 0.23
CA ASP A 15 -6.09 11.07 0.28
C ASP A 15 -6.70 11.33 -1.12
N GLY A 16 -6.12 10.74 -2.17
CA GLY A 16 -6.51 10.98 -3.55
C GLY A 16 -5.89 12.25 -4.11
N GLY A 17 -6.26 12.54 -5.36
CA GLY A 17 -5.69 13.63 -6.14
C GLY A 17 -4.81 13.13 -7.27
N GLU A 18 -3.98 14.04 -7.78
CA GLU A 18 -3.23 13.82 -9.01
C GLU A 18 -2.13 12.75 -8.83
N VAL A 19 -2.08 11.80 -9.77
CA VAL A 19 -1.01 10.81 -9.83
C VAL A 19 0.22 11.44 -10.49
N LYS A 20 1.33 11.49 -9.75
CA LYS A 20 2.58 12.16 -10.16
C LYS A 20 3.69 11.14 -10.35
N ALA A 21 3.88 10.63 -11.57
CA ALA A 21 5.05 9.82 -11.91
C ALA A 21 6.13 10.68 -12.61
N PHE A 22 7.41 10.35 -12.38
CA PHE A 22 8.65 11.12 -12.63
C PHE A 22 8.87 11.71 -14.05
N SER A 23 7.94 11.50 -14.98
CA SER A 23 7.93 12.09 -16.34
C SER A 23 6.52 12.10 -16.98
N LEU A 24 5.48 11.84 -16.19
CA LEU A 24 4.12 11.54 -16.66
C LEU A 24 3.11 12.34 -15.83
N SER A 25 3.13 13.66 -15.99
CA SER A 25 2.01 14.53 -15.62
C SER A 25 0.79 14.25 -16.52
N GLY A 26 -0.42 14.36 -15.98
CA GLY A 26 -1.66 14.21 -16.76
C GLY A 26 -2.26 12.79 -16.84
N ARG A 27 -1.92 11.87 -15.92
CA ARG A 27 -2.55 10.53 -15.86
C ARG A 27 -3.93 10.52 -15.19
N GLY A 28 -4.44 11.69 -14.81
CA GLY A 28 -5.70 11.84 -14.10
C GLY A 28 -5.54 11.84 -12.58
N SER A 29 -6.67 11.94 -11.89
CA SER A 29 -6.73 11.95 -10.43
C SER A 29 -7.39 10.68 -9.91
N GLY A 30 -6.85 10.14 -8.82
CA GLY A 30 -7.50 9.09 -8.05
C GLY A 30 -8.39 9.66 -6.95
N ILE A 31 -9.35 8.86 -6.48
CA ILE A 31 -10.04 9.10 -5.21
C ILE A 31 -9.17 8.59 -4.04
N SER A 32 -9.51 8.96 -2.81
CA SER A 32 -8.79 8.47 -1.63
C SER A 32 -8.89 6.94 -1.48
N ILE A 33 -7.93 6.37 -0.76
CA ILE A 33 -7.96 4.95 -0.39
C ILE A 33 -9.19 4.63 0.44
N ASP A 34 -9.56 5.51 1.37
CA ASP A 34 -10.75 5.33 2.20
C ASP A 34 -12.04 5.33 1.35
N ALA A 35 -12.14 6.22 0.36
CA ALA A 35 -13.27 6.25 -0.58
C ALA A 35 -13.29 5.01 -1.49
N SER A 36 -12.13 4.56 -1.95
CA SER A 36 -12.00 3.34 -2.75
C SER A 36 -12.49 2.12 -1.95
N VAL A 37 -12.02 1.97 -0.71
CA VAL A 37 -12.46 0.90 0.19
C VAL A 37 -13.97 0.98 0.47
N ALA A 38 -14.51 2.19 0.65
CA ALA A 38 -15.94 2.40 0.88
C ALA A 38 -16.80 1.88 -0.29
N ILE A 39 -16.41 2.16 -1.54
CA ILE A 39 -17.12 1.66 -2.73
C ILE A 39 -17.20 0.12 -2.71
N TRP A 40 -16.06 -0.55 -2.45
CA TRP A 40 -16.05 -2.01 -2.42
C TRP A 40 -16.81 -2.60 -1.25
N ARG A 41 -16.81 -1.92 -0.09
CA ARG A 41 -17.63 -2.31 1.05
C ARG A 41 -19.12 -2.21 0.74
N GLU A 42 -19.54 -1.15 0.08
CA GLU A 42 -20.94 -0.95 -0.31
C GLU A 42 -21.40 -2.04 -1.28
N LEU A 43 -20.62 -2.30 -2.33
CA LEU A 43 -20.89 -3.39 -3.28
C LEU A 43 -20.94 -4.77 -2.63
N ALA A 44 -20.15 -4.97 -1.57
CA ALA A 44 -20.13 -6.22 -0.79
C ALA A 44 -21.22 -6.30 0.30
N GLY A 45 -21.99 -5.23 0.54
CA GLY A 45 -22.94 -5.16 1.66
C GLY A 45 -22.29 -5.13 3.05
N LEU A 46 -21.01 -4.76 3.15
CA LEU A 46 -20.22 -4.78 4.38
C LEU A 46 -20.20 -3.41 5.07
N THR A 47 -21.31 -3.06 5.71
CA THR A 47 -21.51 -1.74 6.35
C THR A 47 -20.97 -1.64 7.78
N ALA A 48 -20.79 -2.78 8.46
CA ALA A 48 -20.25 -2.81 9.82
C ALA A 48 -18.83 -2.18 9.90
N PRO A 49 -18.42 -1.66 11.08
CA PRO A 49 -17.04 -1.22 11.30
C PRO A 49 -16.02 -2.34 11.10
N PRO A 50 -14.76 -2.04 10.72
CA PRO A 50 -13.75 -3.07 10.56
C PRO A 50 -13.26 -3.61 11.90
N ALA A 51 -12.84 -4.87 11.89
CA ALA A 51 -11.88 -5.35 12.88
C ALA A 51 -10.51 -4.71 12.58
N THR A 52 -9.90 -4.09 13.58
CA THR A 52 -8.61 -3.39 13.43
C THR A 52 -7.50 -4.12 14.16
N HIS A 53 -6.36 -4.31 13.50
CA HIS A 53 -5.16 -4.92 14.06
C HIS A 53 -3.94 -4.05 13.75
N LEU A 54 -3.29 -3.56 14.79
CA LEU A 54 -2.00 -2.86 14.70
C LEU A 54 -0.87 -3.87 14.80
N TYR A 55 0.00 -3.91 13.79
CA TYR A 55 1.18 -4.77 13.85
C TYR A 55 2.26 -4.13 14.73
N PRO A 56 2.92 -4.93 15.60
CA PRO A 56 4.04 -4.43 16.38
C PRO A 56 5.21 -4.09 15.46
N HIS A 57 5.95 -3.02 15.79
CA HIS A 57 7.21 -2.73 15.12
C HIS A 57 8.23 -3.85 15.33
N LEU A 58 9.03 -4.12 14.30
CA LEU A 58 10.21 -4.98 14.44
C LEU A 58 11.37 -4.20 15.07
N GLN A 59 11.53 -2.92 14.72
CA GLN A 59 12.49 -2.02 15.35
C GLN A 59 11.75 -0.84 15.95
N ALA A 60 11.98 -0.54 17.23
CA ALA A 60 11.26 0.51 17.96
C ALA A 60 11.42 1.93 17.36
N ARG A 61 12.41 2.14 16.48
CA ARG A 61 12.68 3.41 15.80
C ARG A 61 12.16 3.47 14.36
N ASP A 62 11.43 2.44 13.90
CA ASP A 62 10.89 2.42 12.55
C ASP A 62 9.92 3.61 12.37
N PRO A 63 10.11 4.44 11.34
CA PRO A 63 9.28 5.63 11.13
C PRO A 63 7.88 5.31 10.59
N THR A 64 7.59 4.03 10.35
CA THR A 64 6.33 3.57 9.76
C THR A 64 5.66 2.51 10.61
N SER A 65 4.33 2.56 10.70
CA SER A 65 3.50 1.57 11.40
C SER A 65 2.45 0.98 10.47
N ALA A 66 2.12 -0.30 10.65
CA ALA A 66 1.15 -1.01 9.81
C ALA A 66 -0.13 -1.32 10.58
N THR A 67 -1.27 -0.88 10.07
CA THR A 67 -2.59 -1.17 10.62
C THR A 67 -3.43 -1.92 9.59
N ARG A 68 -3.92 -3.11 9.92
CA ARG A 68 -4.90 -3.86 9.11
C ARG A 68 -6.31 -3.54 9.59
N MET A 69 -7.18 -3.23 8.65
CA MET A 69 -8.61 -3.10 8.85
C MET A 69 -9.31 -4.15 8.00
N THR A 70 -10.17 -4.96 8.60
CA THR A 70 -10.86 -6.07 7.93
C THR A 70 -12.37 -5.91 8.08
N TRP A 71 -13.06 -5.91 6.96
CA TRP A 71 -14.52 -5.97 6.87
C TRP A 71 -14.96 -7.36 6.42
N GLY A 72 -15.97 -7.90 7.09
CA GLY A 72 -16.43 -9.29 6.92
C GLY A 72 -15.89 -10.21 8.00
N ALA A 73 -16.79 -10.92 8.68
CA ALA A 73 -16.50 -11.64 9.92
C ALA A 73 -15.81 -13.00 9.73
N ALA A 74 -16.00 -13.65 8.57
CA ALA A 74 -15.51 -15.00 8.33
C ALA A 74 -14.51 -15.04 7.16
N PRO A 75 -13.31 -15.61 7.34
CA PRO A 75 -12.31 -15.72 6.27
C PRO A 75 -12.76 -16.51 5.04
N ALA A 76 -13.72 -17.42 5.21
CA ALA A 76 -14.30 -18.19 4.12
C ALA A 76 -15.41 -17.44 3.35
N GLN A 77 -15.77 -16.23 3.81
CA GLN A 77 -16.75 -15.37 3.16
C GLN A 77 -16.04 -14.18 2.51
N LEU A 78 -16.78 -13.38 1.75
CA LEU A 78 -16.25 -12.17 1.14
C LEU A 78 -15.69 -11.22 2.22
N GLN A 79 -14.42 -10.85 2.06
CA GLN A 79 -13.75 -9.86 2.91
C GLN A 79 -13.16 -8.73 2.08
N ILE A 80 -13.23 -7.53 2.65
CA ILE A 80 -12.47 -6.37 2.19
C ILE A 80 -11.44 -6.06 3.27
N GLU A 81 -10.20 -5.85 2.85
CA GLU A 81 -9.11 -5.57 3.77
C GLU A 81 -8.30 -4.37 3.30
N LEU A 82 -7.87 -3.56 4.26
CA LEU A 82 -6.91 -2.48 4.05
C LEU A 82 -5.74 -2.66 4.99
N LEU A 83 -4.54 -2.77 4.43
CA LEU A 83 -3.28 -2.61 5.15
C LEU A 83 -2.79 -1.17 4.94
N ARG A 84 -3.06 -0.30 5.93
CA ARG A 84 -2.55 1.07 5.92
C ARG A 84 -1.15 1.10 6.51
N ILE A 85 -0.21 1.70 5.80
CA ILE A 85 1.15 1.94 6.29
C ILE A 85 1.29 3.43 6.59
N ASP A 86 1.13 3.79 7.86
CA ASP A 86 1.33 5.15 8.33
C ASP A 86 2.81 5.54 8.15
N GLY A 87 3.08 6.66 7.47
CA GLY A 87 4.42 7.09 7.10
C GLY A 87 5.03 6.36 5.89
N GLY A 88 4.35 5.36 5.33
CA GLY A 88 4.81 4.61 4.16
C GLY A 88 4.72 5.41 2.85
N GLY A 89 5.71 5.27 1.96
CA GLY A 89 5.74 5.92 0.65
C GLY A 89 5.24 5.01 -0.49
N HIS A 90 5.63 5.35 -1.74
CA HIS A 90 5.35 4.54 -2.93
C HIS A 90 6.30 3.33 -3.01
N THR A 91 6.05 2.30 -2.22
CA THR A 91 6.90 1.10 -2.17
C THR A 91 6.06 -0.16 -2.27
N GLY A 92 6.55 -1.18 -2.96
CA GLY A 92 5.95 -2.51 -2.88
C GLY A 92 5.99 -3.04 -1.44
N SER A 93 4.98 -3.83 -1.07
CA SER A 93 4.80 -4.34 0.31
C SER A 93 5.68 -5.54 0.64
N SER A 94 6.77 -5.77 -0.10
CA SER A 94 7.63 -6.93 0.07
C SER A 94 8.96 -6.57 0.74
N ARG A 95 9.41 -7.42 1.68
CA ARG A 95 10.70 -7.25 2.38
C ARG A 95 11.91 -7.37 1.43
N CYS A 96 11.72 -8.00 0.28
CA CYS A 96 12.77 -8.28 -0.69
C CYS A 96 12.72 -7.39 -1.94
N GLU A 97 11.67 -6.57 -2.12
CA GLU A 97 11.74 -5.54 -3.16
C GLU A 97 12.80 -4.52 -2.79
N LYS A 98 13.69 -4.27 -3.75
CA LYS A 98 14.54 -3.11 -3.76
C LYS A 98 13.94 -2.14 -4.79
N PRO A 99 13.16 -1.13 -4.36
CA PRO A 99 12.70 -0.11 -5.29
C PRO A 99 13.92 0.70 -5.72
N GLY A 100 14.44 0.44 -6.93
CA GLY A 100 15.43 1.30 -7.57
C GLY A 100 16.80 0.72 -7.97
N LEU A 101 17.04 -0.60 -7.94
CA LEU A 101 18.28 -1.14 -8.52
C LEU A 101 18.01 -1.78 -9.88
N LEU A 102 18.09 -0.97 -10.94
CA LEU A 102 18.53 -1.49 -12.24
C LEU A 102 19.92 -2.07 -11.99
N THR A 103 20.01 -3.38 -11.87
CA THR A 103 21.27 -4.11 -11.73
C THR A 103 22.13 -3.79 -12.94
N GLU A 104 23.06 -2.86 -12.80
CA GLU A 104 24.21 -2.78 -13.71
C GLU A 104 24.97 -4.08 -13.56
N ARG A 105 24.84 -4.97 -14.56
CA ARG A 105 25.82 -6.03 -14.78
C ARG A 105 27.13 -5.37 -15.22
N THR A 106 27.95 -4.97 -14.25
CA THR A 106 29.38 -4.94 -14.48
C THR A 106 29.88 -6.36 -14.29
N ASP A 107 29.82 -7.17 -15.36
CA ASP A 107 30.72 -8.32 -15.47
C ASP A 107 32.11 -7.75 -15.78
N ARG A 108 32.86 -7.44 -14.72
CA ARG A 108 34.32 -7.59 -14.75
C ARG A 108 34.62 -8.96 -14.16
N GLN A 109 34.92 -9.91 -15.04
CA GLN A 109 35.83 -10.99 -14.70
C GLN A 109 37.05 -10.84 -15.60
N ASP A 110 38.08 -10.29 -14.98
CA ASP A 110 39.48 -10.53 -15.30
C ASP A 110 39.89 -11.89 -14.69
N GLU A 111 40.89 -12.50 -15.32
CA GLU A 111 41.75 -13.62 -14.91
C GLU A 111 41.23 -15.06 -15.05
N SER A 112 41.66 -15.72 -16.13
CA SER A 112 42.79 -16.69 -16.09
C SER A 112 43.27 -17.07 -17.49
#